data_AF-A0A7R9T9Z3-F1
#
_entry.id   AF-A0A7R9T9Z3-F1
#
_cell.length_a   1.000
_cell.length_b   1.000
_cell.length_c   1.000
_cell.angle_alpha   90.00
_cell.angle_beta   90.00
_cell.angle_gamma   90.00
#
_symmetry.space_group_name_H-M   'P 1'
#
loop_
_entity.id
_entity.type
_entity.pdbx_description
1 polymer ?
#
loop_
_entity_poly.entity_id
_entity_poly.type
_entity_poly.pdbx_seq_one_letter_code
_entity_poly.pdbx_strand_id
1 'polypeptide(L)'
;MGAWMSSPSACALGALGAMHGALACTAAFAPKALFSAFGREVNFSESAEGEALLGLTHIVAAASATFAFLFLHYISMPDKHQGGLRTAQMLSALYAIASAVRLYNSKSEATTAVAQKNLTVQLAALAVAVYG
;
A
#
# COMPACT_ATOMS: atom_id res chain seq x y z
N MET A 1 21.87 -16.13 -7.20
CA MET A 1 20.77 -15.80 -6.25
C MET A 1 20.55 -17.00 -5.37
N GLY A 2 20.63 -16.86 -4.04
CA GLY A 2 20.54 -17.99 -3.11
C GLY A 2 19.11 -18.53 -2.99
N ALA A 3 18.97 -19.81 -2.63
CA ALA A 3 17.69 -20.52 -2.49
C ALA A 3 16.66 -19.86 -1.55
N TRP A 4 17.10 -18.91 -0.73
CA TRP A 4 16.24 -18.15 0.18
C TRP A 4 15.42 -17.05 -0.52
N MET A 5 15.88 -16.51 -1.65
CA MET A 5 15.14 -15.49 -2.42
C MET A 5 13.92 -16.05 -3.14
N SER A 6 13.85 -17.38 -3.29
CA SER A 6 12.70 -18.12 -3.82
C SER A 6 11.74 -18.61 -2.74
N SER A 7 11.94 -18.24 -1.47
CA SER A 7 10.99 -18.58 -0.42
C SER A 7 9.66 -17.84 -0.62
N PRO A 8 8.52 -18.42 -0.20
CA PRO A 8 7.23 -17.75 -0.26
C PRO A 8 7.24 -16.37 0.44
N SER A 9 7.94 -16.22 1.56
CA SER A 9 8.10 -14.93 2.25
C SER A 9 8.92 -13.92 1.47
N ALA A 10 10.00 -14.33 0.80
CA ALA A 10 10.77 -13.43 -0.06
C ALA A 10 9.93 -12.95 -1.25
N CYS A 11 9.17 -13.84 -1.87
CA CYS A 11 8.22 -13.50 -2.93
C CYS A 11 7.12 -12.56 -2.43
N ALA A 12 6.57 -12.80 -1.23
CA ALA A 12 5.54 -11.96 -0.63
C ALA A 12 6.05 -10.54 -0.31
N LEU A 13 7.24 -10.46 0.30
CA LEU A 13 7.88 -9.18 0.59
C LEU A 13 8.21 -8.43 -0.71
N GLY A 14 8.56 -9.14 -1.78
CA GLY A 14 8.83 -8.57 -3.11
C GLY A 14 7.58 -8.04 -3.77
N ALA A 15 6.49 -8.80 -3.70
CA ALA A 15 5.18 -8.37 -4.18
C ALA A 15 4.71 -7.12 -3.42
N LEU A 16 4.88 -7.07 -2.10
CA LEU A 16 4.59 -5.87 -1.29
C LEU A 16 5.46 -4.69 -1.70
N GLY A 17 6.76 -4.89 -1.89
CA GLY A 17 7.66 -3.86 -2.40
C GLY A 17 7.21 -3.30 -3.76
N ALA A 18 6.85 -4.18 -4.69
CA ALA A 18 6.35 -3.79 -6.01
C ALA A 18 5.01 -3.04 -5.94
N MET A 19 4.08 -3.49 -5.11
CA MET A 19 2.79 -2.81 -4.88
C MET A 19 2.99 -1.40 -4.32
N HIS A 20 3.88 -1.24 -3.34
CA HIS A 20 4.23 0.07 -2.80
C HIS A 20 4.94 0.97 -3.82
N GLY A 21 5.78 0.40 -4.68
CA GLY A 21 6.41 1.13 -5.77
C GLY A 21 5.38 1.64 -6.78
N ALA A 22 4.42 0.79 -7.18
CA ALA A 22 3.33 1.17 -8.07
C ALA A 22 2.43 2.25 -7.45
N LEU A 23 2.11 2.14 -6.15
CA LEU A 23 1.36 3.16 -5.42
C LEU A 23 2.12 4.49 -5.37
N ALA A 24 3.43 4.46 -5.11
CA ALA A 24 4.27 5.65 -5.09
C ALA A 24 4.27 6.37 -6.44
N CYS A 25 4.49 5.64 -7.53
CA CYS A 25 4.45 6.20 -8.88
C CYS A 25 3.06 6.77 -9.21
N THR A 26 1.99 6.06 -8.88
CA THR A 26 0.62 6.52 -9.17
C THR A 26 0.28 7.77 -8.37
N ALA A 27 0.62 7.82 -7.08
CA ALA A 27 0.38 8.96 -6.22
C ALA A 27 1.22 10.20 -6.61
N ALA A 28 2.44 10.00 -7.13
CA ALA A 28 3.31 11.10 -7.58
C ALA A 28 2.96 11.64 -8.96
N PHE A 29 2.68 10.76 -9.93
CA PHE A 29 2.58 11.14 -11.34
C PHE A 29 1.15 11.10 -11.90
N ALA A 30 0.25 10.34 -11.27
CA ALA A 30 -1.12 10.17 -11.72
C ALA A 30 -2.14 10.24 -10.55
N PRO A 31 -2.10 11.27 -9.68
CA PRO A 31 -2.98 11.33 -8.51
C PRO A 31 -4.47 11.31 -8.88
N LYS A 32 -4.86 11.91 -10.01
CA LYS A 32 -6.24 11.81 -10.53
C LYS A 32 -6.70 10.36 -10.74
N ALA A 33 -5.85 9.51 -11.33
CA ALA A 33 -6.15 8.11 -11.53
C ALA A 33 -6.29 7.35 -10.19
N LEU A 34 -5.48 7.71 -9.20
CA LEU A 34 -5.59 7.14 -7.85
C LEU A 34 -6.96 7.42 -7.24
N PHE A 35 -7.42 8.67 -7.23
CA PHE A 35 -8.72 9.03 -6.64
C PHE A 35 -9.89 8.48 -7.47
N SER A 36 -9.78 8.46 -8.81
CA SER A 36 -10.81 7.88 -9.67
C SER A 36 -10.98 6.37 -9.42
N ALA A 37 -9.89 5.64 -9.16
CA ALA A 37 -9.95 4.24 -8.71
C ALA A 37 -10.70 4.05 -7.37
N PHE A 38 -10.78 5.11 -6.55
CA PHE A 38 -11.57 5.17 -5.32
C PHE A 38 -12.99 5.70 -5.52
N GLY A 39 -13.43 5.91 -6.77
CA GLY A 39 -14.74 6.45 -7.12
C GLY A 39 -14.89 7.95 -6.84
N ARG A 40 -13.77 8.69 -6.75
CA ARG A 40 -13.78 10.15 -6.56
C ARG A 40 -13.02 10.86 -7.68
N GLU A 41 -13.72 11.74 -8.37
CA GLU A 41 -13.10 12.75 -9.22
C GLU A 41 -12.67 13.93 -8.33
N VAL A 42 -11.39 14.32 -8.40
CA VAL A 42 -10.84 15.44 -7.61
C VAL A 42 -10.21 16.46 -8.56
N ASN A 43 -10.67 17.71 -8.47
CA ASN A 43 -10.06 18.84 -9.17
C ASN A 43 -8.94 19.45 -8.32
N PHE A 44 -7.71 19.03 -8.59
CA PHE A 44 -6.52 19.47 -7.83
C PHE A 44 -6.08 20.92 -8.10
N SER A 45 -6.50 21.52 -9.22
CA SER A 45 -5.92 22.76 -9.74
C SER A 45 -6.75 24.01 -9.51
N GLU A 46 -7.90 23.89 -8.84
CA GLU A 46 -8.91 24.96 -8.78
C GLU A 46 -9.45 25.23 -7.37
N SER A 47 -8.95 24.51 -6.35
CA SER A 47 -9.37 24.72 -4.97
C SER A 47 -8.23 24.48 -3.97
N ALA A 48 -8.26 25.22 -2.86
CA ALA A 48 -7.30 25.04 -1.76
C ALA A 48 -7.37 23.62 -1.17
N GLU A 49 -8.56 22.99 -1.16
CA GLU A 49 -8.73 21.59 -0.79
C GLU A 49 -8.05 20.65 -1.79
N GLY A 50 -8.15 20.94 -3.09
CA GLY A 50 -7.46 20.21 -4.15
C GLY A 50 -5.95 20.29 -4.00
N GLU A 51 -5.39 21.48 -3.79
CA GLU A 51 -3.96 21.66 -3.55
C GLU A 51 -3.48 20.92 -2.29
N ALA A 52 -4.26 20.96 -1.20
CA ALA A 52 -3.97 20.22 0.01
C ALA A 52 -3.98 18.69 -0.22
N LEU A 53 -4.96 18.18 -0.95
CA LEU A 53 -5.04 16.77 -1.33
C LEU A 53 -3.86 16.36 -2.23
N LEU A 54 -3.43 17.23 -3.15
CA LEU A 54 -2.26 16.99 -3.99
C LEU A 54 -0.98 16.87 -3.14
N GLY A 55 -0.80 17.78 -2.18
CA GLY A 55 0.30 17.74 -1.22
C GLY A 55 0.30 16.44 -0.40
N LEU A 56 -0.87 16.03 0.09
CA LEU A 56 -1.02 14.76 0.81
C LEU A 56 -0.68 13.55 -0.07
N THR A 57 -1.09 13.53 -1.34
CA THR A 57 -0.68 12.45 -2.25
C THR A 57 0.81 12.37 -2.47
N HIS A 58 1.53 13.49 -2.55
CA HIS A 58 2.99 13.47 -2.66
C HIS A 58 3.66 12.94 -1.39
N ILE A 59 3.12 13.24 -0.20
CA ILE A 59 3.60 12.66 1.06
C ILE A 59 3.37 11.14 1.06
N VAL A 60 2.18 10.68 0.66
CA VAL A 60 1.87 9.25 0.53
C VAL A 60 2.77 8.57 -0.50
N ALA A 61 3.10 9.26 -1.60
CA ALA A 61 4.01 8.77 -2.61
C ALA A 61 5.42 8.55 -2.05
N ALA A 62 5.96 9.54 -1.35
CA ALA A 62 7.28 9.46 -0.72
C ALA A 62 7.36 8.37 0.35
N ALA A 63 6.34 8.27 1.21
CA ALA A 63 6.24 7.21 2.20
C ALA A 63 6.18 5.82 1.54
N SER A 64 5.34 5.67 0.50
CA SER A 64 5.22 4.40 -0.23
C SER A 64 6.50 4.03 -0.96
N ALA A 65 7.22 4.99 -1.55
CA ALA A 65 8.52 4.76 -2.18
C ALA A 65 9.55 4.25 -1.16
N THR A 66 9.51 4.79 0.07
CA THR A 66 10.38 4.36 1.17
C THR A 66 10.11 2.91 1.54
N PHE A 67 8.84 2.52 1.72
CA PHE A 67 8.48 1.12 1.99
C PHE A 67 8.81 0.18 0.83
N ALA A 68 8.63 0.63 -0.42
CA ALA A 68 9.01 -0.13 -1.60
C ALA A 68 10.51 -0.45 -1.61
N PHE A 69 11.35 0.57 -1.41
CA PHE A 69 12.79 0.41 -1.29
C PHE A 69 13.15 -0.51 -0.12
N LEU A 70 12.54 -0.28 1.04
CA LEU A 70 12.82 -1.03 2.27
C LEU A 70 12.53 -2.54 2.10
N PHE A 71 11.38 -2.90 1.53
CA PHE A 71 11.00 -4.29 1.31
C PHE A 71 11.90 -4.96 0.28
N LEU A 72 12.20 -4.30 -0.84
CA LEU A 72 13.14 -4.83 -1.84
C LEU A 72 14.56 -4.99 -1.28
N HIS A 73 15.00 -4.04 -0.44
CA HIS A 73 16.28 -4.10 0.23
C HIS A 73 16.37 -5.27 1.21
N TYR A 74 15.32 -5.51 2.00
CA TYR A 74 15.28 -6.63 2.96
C TYR A 74 15.23 -8.02 2.31
N ILE A 75 14.68 -8.15 1.10
CA ILE A 75 14.77 -9.39 0.28
C ILE A 75 16.19 -9.65 -0.22
N SER A 76 17.06 -8.64 -0.22
CA SER A 76 18.45 -8.79 -0.64
C SER A 76 19.39 -9.10 0.54
N MET A 77 18.90 -9.03 1.79
CA MET A 77 19.68 -9.22 3.02
C MET A 77 19.09 -10.32 3.92
N PRO A 78 19.67 -11.53 3.93
CA PRO A 78 19.13 -12.66 4.69
C PRO A 78 18.93 -12.35 6.18
N ASP A 79 19.91 -11.67 6.80
CA ASP A 79 19.92 -11.37 8.24
C ASP A 79 18.85 -10.34 8.64
N LYS A 80 18.31 -9.59 7.67
CA LYS A 80 17.29 -8.56 7.89
C LYS A 80 15.91 -8.95 7.36
N HIS A 81 15.79 -10.09 6.67
CA HIS A 81 14.56 -10.57 6.05
C HIS A 81 13.40 -10.66 7.06
N GLN A 82 13.67 -11.22 8.24
CA GLN A 82 12.68 -11.31 9.33
C GLN A 82 12.24 -9.94 9.87
N GLY A 83 13.15 -8.96 9.91
CA GLY A 83 12.79 -7.58 10.24
C GLY A 83 11.85 -6.98 9.19
N GLY A 84 12.15 -7.21 7.91
CA GLY A 84 11.29 -6.80 6.80
C GLY A 84 9.89 -7.40 6.85
N LEU A 85 9.77 -8.69 7.15
CA LEU A 85 8.48 -9.36 7.32
C LEU A 85 7.66 -8.75 8.45
N ARG A 86 8.26 -8.45 9.61
CA ARG A 86 7.56 -7.79 10.72
C ARG A 86 7.06 -6.41 10.32
N THR A 87 7.86 -5.63 9.62
CA THR A 87 7.44 -4.31 9.11
C THR A 87 6.28 -4.45 8.12
N ALA A 88 6.34 -5.43 7.21
CA ALA A 88 5.28 -5.72 6.26
C ALA A 88 3.97 -6.14 6.95
N GLN A 89 4.05 -6.98 8.00
CA GLN A 89 2.90 -7.37 8.82
C GLN A 89 2.26 -6.15 9.49
N MET A 90 3.07 -5.32 10.17
CA MET A 90 2.58 -4.12 10.85
C MET A 90 1.91 -3.15 9.88
N LEU A 91 2.52 -2.92 8.71
CA LEU A 91 1.97 -2.03 7.69
C LEU A 91 0.66 -2.56 7.11
N SER A 92 0.60 -3.86 6.79
CA SER A 92 -0.62 -4.51 6.29
C SER A 92 -1.75 -4.46 7.33
N ALA A 93 -1.44 -4.66 8.61
CA ALA A 93 -2.41 -4.54 9.70
C ALA A 93 -2.96 -3.11 9.82
N LEU A 94 -2.11 -2.08 9.74
CA LEU A 94 -2.55 -0.68 9.74
C LEU A 94 -3.47 -0.36 8.56
N TYR A 95 -3.15 -0.85 7.36
CA TYR A 95 -4.02 -0.67 6.20
C TYR A 95 -5.33 -1.44 6.29
N ALA A 96 -5.33 -2.64 6.89
CA ALA A 96 -6.56 -3.37 7.18
C ALA A 96 -7.45 -2.57 8.14
N ILE A 97 -6.88 -2.01 9.22
CA ILE A 97 -7.61 -1.14 10.16
C ILE A 97 -8.17 0.09 9.44
N ALA A 98 -7.36 0.79 8.64
CA ALA A 98 -7.82 1.96 7.88
C ALA A 98 -8.96 1.60 6.90
N SER A 99 -8.87 0.44 6.25
CA SER A 99 -9.91 -0.05 5.34
C SER A 99 -11.19 -0.42 6.09
N ALA A 100 -11.08 -1.03 7.27
CA ALA A 100 -12.21 -1.35 8.14
C ALA A 100 -12.90 -0.08 8.67
N VAL A 101 -12.13 0.93 9.10
CA VAL A 101 -12.66 2.24 9.51
C VAL A 101 -13.39 2.92 8.35
N ARG A 102 -12.82 2.87 7.14
CA ARG A 102 -13.49 3.39 5.94
C ARG A 102 -14.78 2.64 5.63
N LEU A 103 -14.79 1.31 5.77
CA LEU A 103 -15.97 0.48 5.56
C LEU A 103 -17.07 0.85 6.57
N TYR A 104 -16.73 0.97 7.85
CA TYR A 104 -17.66 1.36 8.91
C TYR A 104 -18.28 2.75 8.70
N ASN A 105 -17.49 3.71 8.22
CA ASN A 105 -17.94 5.09 7.98
C ASN A 105 -18.54 5.32 6.59
N SER A 106 -18.49 4.34 5.70
CA SER A 106 -18.95 4.50 4.31
C SER A 106 -20.47 4.62 4.24
N LYS A 107 -20.94 5.66 3.56
CA LYS A 107 -22.38 5.87 3.25
C LYS A 107 -22.71 5.60 1.78
N SER A 108 -21.72 5.19 0.98
CA SER A 108 -21.84 5.01 -0.48
C SER A 108 -21.45 3.59 -0.85
N GLU A 109 -22.28 2.91 -1.64
CA GLU A 109 -22.02 1.55 -2.13
C GLU A 109 -20.69 1.45 -2.88
N ALA A 110 -20.34 2.44 -3.71
CA ALA A 110 -19.07 2.49 -4.42
C ALA A 110 -17.88 2.57 -3.45
N THR A 111 -18.00 3.39 -2.39
CA THR A 111 -16.95 3.52 -1.37
C THR A 111 -16.81 2.24 -0.54
N THR A 112 -17.93 1.58 -0.25
CA THR A 112 -18.01 0.29 0.46
C THR A 112 -17.34 -0.82 -0.33
N ALA A 113 -17.63 -0.93 -1.63
CA ALA A 113 -17.06 -1.96 -2.49
C ALA A 113 -15.54 -1.83 -2.61
N VAL A 114 -15.01 -0.61 -2.74
CA VAL A 114 -13.56 -0.39 -2.80
C VAL A 114 -12.89 -0.66 -1.44
N ALA A 115 -13.50 -0.21 -0.34
CA ALA A 115 -12.99 -0.49 1.01
C ALA A 115 -12.94 -2.00 1.30
N GLN A 116 -13.94 -2.77 0.86
CA GLN A 116 -13.99 -4.21 1.03
C GLN A 116 -12.92 -4.91 0.18
N LYS A 117 -12.74 -4.53 -1.09
CA LYS A 117 -11.65 -5.07 -1.93
C LYS A 117 -10.28 -4.83 -1.30
N ASN A 118 -10.04 -3.60 -0.83
CA ASN A 118 -8.79 -3.26 -0.17
C ASN A 118 -8.58 -4.04 1.12
N LEU A 119 -9.61 -4.19 1.95
CA LEU A 119 -9.53 -4.98 3.17
C LEU A 119 -9.16 -6.44 2.86
N THR A 120 -9.79 -7.05 1.84
CA THR A 120 -9.48 -8.42 1.42
C THR A 120 -8.02 -8.57 0.99
N VAL A 121 -7.51 -7.65 0.15
CA VAL A 121 -6.11 -7.68 -0.30
C VAL A 121 -5.15 -7.53 0.87
N GLN A 122 -5.44 -6.62 1.81
CA GLN A 122 -4.58 -6.37 2.97
C GLN A 122 -4.59 -7.54 3.96
N LEU A 123 -5.74 -8.19 4.17
CA LEU A 123 -5.84 -9.41 4.98
C LEU A 123 -5.11 -10.59 4.34
N ALA A 124 -5.17 -10.74 3.02
CA ALA A 124 -4.41 -11.76 2.31
C ALA A 124 -2.91 -11.52 2.43
N ALA A 125 -2.45 -10.27 2.24
CA ALA A 125 -1.06 -9.89 2.44
C ALA A 125 -0.58 -10.15 3.88
N LEU A 126 -1.41 -9.82 4.88
CA LEU A 126 -1.13 -10.08 6.28
C LEU A 126 -1.00 -11.58 6.56
N ALA A 127 -1.90 -12.41 6.04
CA ALA A 127 -1.84 -13.86 6.21
C ALA A 127 -0.53 -14.42 5.62
N VAL A 128 -0.18 -14.04 4.39
CA VAL A 128 1.08 -14.49 3.76
C VAL A 128 2.29 -14.02 4.55
N ALA A 129 2.27 -12.79 5.08
CA ALA A 129 3.38 -12.28 5.88
C ALA A 129 3.50 -12.97 7.26
N VAL A 130 2.40 -13.46 7.85
CA VAL A 130 2.38 -14.20 9.13
C VAL A 130 2.82 -15.65 8.99
N TYR A 131 2.45 -16.32 7.89
CA TYR A 131 2.74 -17.74 7.67
C TYR A 131 3.99 -18.01 6.82
N GLY A 132 4.57 -16.97 6.18
CA GLY A 132 5.74 -17.06 5.30
C GLY A 132 7.08 -16.96 5.99
#